data_AF-A0A183F5Q8-F1
#
_entry.id   AF-A0A183F5Q8-F1
#
_cell.length_a   1.000
_cell.length_b   1.000
_cell.length_c   1.000
_cell.angle_alpha   90.00
_cell.angle_beta   90.00
_cell.angle_gamma   90.00
#
_symmetry.space_group_name_H-M   'P 1'
#
loop_
_entity.id
_entity.type
_entity.pdbx_description
1 polymer ?
#
loop_
_entity_poly.entity_id
_entity_poly.type
_entity_poly.pdbx_seq_one_letter_code
_entity_poly.pdbx_strand_id
1 'polypeptide(L)' 'MVVTGVVPYDDRNPQKMVERQLGHRIRFPKIEFSVHVKTLIYEILHLCPPSRPTYKAICYSDWLKLTT' A
#
# COMPACT_ATOMS: atom_id res chain seq x y z
N MET A 1 -0.49 -8.27 3.52
CA MET A 1 -0.76 -9.66 3.92
C MET A 1 -1.84 -10.29 3.05
N VAL A 2 -3.05 -9.72 2.96
CA VAL A 2 -4.17 -10.33 2.19
C VAL A 2 -3.92 -10.36 0.68
N VAL A 3 -3.54 -9.23 0.07
CA VAL A 3 -3.33 -9.16 -1.38
C VAL A 3 -1.92 -9.61 -1.77
N THR A 4 -0.90 -9.12 -1.05
CA THR A 4 0.51 -9.33 -1.41
C THR A 4 1.15 -10.54 -0.74
N GLY A 5 0.50 -11.20 0.21
CA GLY A 5 1.12 -12.23 1.06
C GLY A 5 2.16 -11.71 2.07
N VAL A 6 2.59 -10.44 1.94
CA VAL A 6 3.65 -9.83 2.76
C VAL A 6 3.16 -8.61 3.52
N VAL A 7 3.76 -8.33 4.68
CA VAL A 7 3.48 -7.12 5.46
C VAL A 7 4.31 -5.96 4.89
N PRO A 8 3.71 -4.80 4.58
CA PRO A 8 4.46 -3.63 4.12
C PRO A 8 5.51 -3.20 5.16
N TYR A 9 6.69 -2.83 4.68
CA TYR A 9 7.82 -2.35 5.49
C TYR A 9 8.42 -3.35 6.49
N ASP A 10 7.95 -4.59 6.50
CA ASP A 10 8.40 -5.64 7.44
C ASP A 10 9.93 -5.79 7.46
N ASP A 11 10.50 -5.70 8.65
CA ASP A 11 11.93 -5.88 8.91
C ASP A 11 12.10 -6.40 10.34
N ARG A 12 13.07 -7.30 10.54
CA ARG A 12 13.42 -7.83 11.86
C ARG A 12 14.01 -6.76 12.77
N ASN A 13 14.58 -5.69 12.19
CA ASN A 13 15.06 -4.53 12.91
C ASN A 13 14.00 -3.40 12.85
N PRO A 14 13.39 -3.01 13.98
CA PRO A 14 12.40 -1.94 14.04
C PRO A 14 12.88 -0.59 13.49
N GLN A 15 14.15 -0.25 13.66
CA GLN A 15 14.70 1.01 13.13
C GLN A 15 14.65 1.03 11.60
N LYS A 16 15.06 -0.07 10.97
CA LYS A 16 14.99 -0.24 9.50
C LYS A 16 13.54 -0.26 9.00
N MET A 17 12.62 -0.86 9.75
CA MET A 17 11.19 -0.80 9.44
C MET A 17 10.70 0.65 9.40
N VAL A 18 11.03 1.46 10.41
CA VAL A 18 10.66 2.88 10.48
C VAL A 18 11.30 3.68 9.35
N GLU A 19 12.59 3.49 9.06
CA GLU A 19 13.27 4.14 7.92
C GLU A 19 12.57 3.84 6.59
N ARG A 20 12.12 2.60 6.39
CA ARG A 20 11.39 2.21 5.17
C ARG A 20 10.01 2.86 5.10
N GLN A 21 9.31 2.96 6.23
CA GLN A 21 8.05 3.70 6.33
C GLN A 21 8.28 5.16 5.96
N LEU A 22 9.24 5.84 6.61
CA LEU A 22 9.62 7.24 6.36
C LEU A 22 10.09 7.50 4.93
N GLY A 23 10.70 6.51 4.27
CA GLY A 23 11.06 6.59 2.85
C GLY A 23 9.90 6.33 1.89
N HIS A 24 8.73 5.90 2.38
CA HIS A 24 7.59 5.46 1.59
C HIS A 24 7.94 4.40 0.53
N ARG A 25 8.92 3.55 0.84
CA ARG A 25 9.48 2.54 -0.09
C ARG A 25 8.81 1.19 0.10
N ILE A 26 7.68 1.01 -0.57
CA ILE A 26 6.93 -0.26 -0.56
C ILE A 26 7.59 -1.24 -1.53
N ARG A 27 7.95 -2.42 -1.03
CA ARG A 27 8.43 -3.53 -1.86
C ARG A 27 7.28 -4.48 -2.15
N PHE A 28 7.04 -4.74 -3.42
CA PHE A 28 6.09 -5.75 -3.85
C PHE A 28 6.84 -7.07 -4.12
N PRO A 29 6.22 -8.23 -3.85
CA PRO A 29 6.78 -9.52 -4.25
C PRO A 29 6.91 -9.60 -5.78
N LYS A 30 7.74 -10.52 -6.28
CA LYS A 30 7.98 -10.71 -7.73
C LYS A 30 6.79 -11.29 -8.51
N ILE A 31 5.65 -11.49 -7.86
CA ILE A 31 4.41 -11.92 -8.48
C ILE A 31 3.79 -10.72 -9.22
N GLU A 32 3.14 -10.97 -10.34
CA GLU A 32 2.43 -9.91 -11.06
C GLU A 32 1.21 -9.44 -10.27
N PHE A 33 1.17 -8.13 -10.02
CA PHE A 33 -0.01 -7.43 -9.52
C PHE A 33 -0.38 -6.35 -10.52
N SER A 34 -1.67 -6.09 -10.67
CA SER A 34 -2.14 -4.99 -11.52
C SER A 34 -1.57 -3.65 -11.04
N VAL A 35 -1.37 -2.71 -11.96
CA VAL A 35 -0.90 -1.36 -11.60
C VAL A 35 -1.88 -0.70 -10.62
N HIS A 36 -3.18 -0.85 -10.85
CA HIS A 36 -4.23 -0.28 -10.00
C HIS A 36 -4.12 -0.71 -8.53
N VAL A 37 -3.86 -2.00 -8.24
CA VAL A 37 -3.73 -2.44 -6.85
C VAL A 37 -2.44 -1.95 -6.19
N LYS A 38 -1.34 -1.88 -6.96
CA LYS A 38 -0.07 -1.31 -6.46
C LYS A 38 -0.23 0.17 -6.12
N THR A 39 -0.89 0.92 -7.01
CA THR A 39 -1.19 2.34 -6.80
C THR A 39 -2.05 2.54 -5.57
N LEU A 40 -3.15 1.79 -5.43
CA LEU A 40 -4.03 1.91 -4.27
C LEU A 40 -3.30 1.60 -2.95
N ILE A 41 -2.49 0.53 -2.92
CA ILE A 41 -1.67 0.20 -1.74
C ILE A 41 -0.69 1.33 -1.41
N TYR A 42 -0.07 1.92 -2.42
CA TYR A 42 0.85 3.05 -2.26
C TYR A 42 0.15 4.28 -1.68
N GLU A 43 -1.04 4.63 -2.17
CA GLU A 43 -1.81 5.78 -1.69
C GLU A 43 -2.33 5.58 -0.26
N ILE A 44 -2.81 4.38 0.09
CA ILE A 44 -3.30 4.07 1.45
C ILE A 44 -2.17 4.18 2.48
N LEU A 45 -0.96 3.76 2.11
CA LEU A 45 0.21 3.78 3.00
C LEU A 45 0.94 5.12 3.05
N HIS A 46 0.33 6.18 2.49
CA HIS A 46 0.92 7.51 2.42
C HIS A 46 1.36 8.02 3.80
N LEU A 47 2.53 8.65 3.84
CA LEU A 47 3.15 9.13 5.08
C LEU A 47 2.34 10.19 5.79
N CYS A 48 1.84 11.16 5.03
CA CYS A 48 0.99 12.23 5.52
C CYS A 48 -0.47 11.72 5.65
N PRO A 49 -1.07 11.64 6.85
CA PRO A 49 -2.42 11.10 7.02
C PRO A 49 -3.52 11.84 6.23
N PRO A 50 -3.52 13.18 6.14
CA PRO A 50 -4.48 13.92 5.31
C PRO A 50 -4.38 13.62 3.80
N SER A 51 -3.24 13.15 3.32
CA SER A 51 -3.05 12.78 1.91
C SER A 51 -3.47 11.35 1.61
N ARG A 52 -3.82 10.54 2.63
CA ARG A 52 -4.36 9.21 2.41
C ARG A 52 -5.77 9.31 1.83
N PRO A 53 -6.17 8.40 0.94
CA PRO A 53 -7.52 8.39 0.41
C PRO A 53 -8.53 8.13 1.53
N THR A 54 -9.67 8.82 1.45
CA THR A 54 -10.82 8.54 2.32
C THR A 54 -11.39 7.16 2.01
N TYR A 55 -12.15 6.58 2.94
CA TYR A 55 -12.87 5.32 2.70
C TYR A 55 -13.70 5.36 1.41
N LYS A 56 -14.43 6.46 1.18
CA LYS A 56 -15.20 6.66 -0.04
C LYS A 56 -14.30 6.61 -1.29
N ALA A 57 -13.17 7.31 -1.28
CA ALA A 57 -12.21 7.28 -2.38
C ALA A 57 -11.62 5.88 -2.62
N ILE A 58 -11.36 5.10 -1.57
CA ILE A 58 -10.90 3.71 -1.69
C ILE A 58 -11.96 2.85 -2.42
N CYS A 59 -13.23 2.94 -2.01
CA CYS A 59 -14.32 2.18 -2.65
C CYS A 59 -14.48 2.51 -4.14
N TYR A 60 -14.28 3.78 -4.52
CA TYR A 60 -14.36 4.22 -5.93
C TYR A 60 -13.03 4.13 -6.69
N SER A 61 -11.98 3.56 -6.10
CA SER A 61 -10.69 3.38 -6.78
C SER A 61 -10.82 2.48 -8.00
N ASP A 62 -9.92 2.65 -8.97
CA ASP A 62 -9.92 1.85 -10.20
C ASP A 62 -9.85 0.34 -9.95
N TRP A 63 -9.27 -0.06 -8.82
CA TRP A 63 -9.16 -1.47 -8.44
C TRP A 63 -10.48 -2.04 -7.88
N LEU A 64 -11.29 -1.26 -7.16
CA LEU A 64 -12.51 -1.73 -6.48
C LEU A 64 -13.82 -1.32 -7.18
N LYS A 65 -13.79 -0.30 -8.06
CA LYS A 65 -15.01 0.24 -8.68
C LYS A 65 -15.76 -0.77 -9.58
N LEU A 66 -15.10 -1.84 -10.03
CA LEU A 66 -15.69 -2.89 -10.88
C LEU A 66 -16.23 -4.10 -10.09
N THR A 67 -16.13 -4.08 -8.76
CA THR A 67 -16.60 -5.17 -7.87
C THR A 67 -17.96 -4.90 -7.20
N THR A 68 -18.64 -3.81 -7.58
CA THR A 68 -19.97 -3.39 -7.08
C THR A 68 -20.97 -3.43 -8.22
#